data_AF-A0A379KA15-F1
#
_entry.id   AF-A0A379KA15-F1
#
_cell.length_a   1.000
_cell.length_b   1.000
_cell.length_c   1.000
_cell.angle_alpha   90.00
_cell.angle_beta   90.00
_cell.angle_gamma   90.00
#
_symmetry.space_group_name_H-M   'P 1'
#
loop_
_entity.id
_entity.type
_entity.pdbx_description
1 polymer ?
#
loop_
_entity_poly.entity_id
_entity_poly.type
_entity_poly.pdbx_seq_one_letter_code
_entity_poly.pdbx_strand_id
1 'polypeptide(L)'
;MRFDPPLEEGRLLRRYKRFLADIETASGEQMTIHCANTGSMLNCMSEGCRIWFSRSNDPKRKLPGSWEISETPQGRLACINTARANALVEEALRAGLISELAGFTALKREVAYGVENSRADFRLDYPEGPAYVEVKSVTLGFDGSDVAAFPDAVTQRGAKHLRELAALARAGVRTVQLYCVSLSGIRAVRAAEEIDPTYAAGLRDAKAAGVEVLAYGAELSPEGITLVRRLEVLT
;
A
#
# COMPACT_ATOMS: atom_id res chain seq x y z
N MET A 1 -7.88 3.64 -10.47
CA MET A 1 -7.14 4.75 -11.08
C MET A 1 -6.62 4.34 -12.45
N ARG A 2 -6.76 5.21 -13.45
CA ARG A 2 -6.22 4.99 -14.80
C ARG A 2 -4.88 5.72 -14.94
N PHE A 3 -3.89 5.08 -15.57
CA PHE A 3 -2.68 5.76 -16.01
C PHE A 3 -2.95 6.43 -17.35
N ASP A 4 -2.72 7.75 -17.40
CA ASP A 4 -2.88 8.55 -18.61
C ASP A 4 -1.67 9.48 -18.77
N PRO A 5 -0.76 9.21 -19.74
CA PRO A 5 -0.79 8.06 -20.64
C PRO A 5 -0.56 6.71 -19.92
N PRO A 6 -0.84 5.55 -20.57
CA PRO A 6 -0.46 4.25 -20.05
C PRO A 6 1.04 4.17 -19.71
N LEU A 7 1.40 3.31 -18.78
CA LEU A 7 2.79 3.15 -18.34
C LEU A 7 3.66 2.58 -19.46
N GLU A 8 4.90 3.06 -19.52
CA GLU A 8 5.93 2.50 -20.39
C GLU A 8 6.59 1.30 -19.72
N GLU A 9 6.87 0.25 -20.51
CA GLU A 9 7.63 -0.91 -20.06
C GLU A 9 9.15 -0.68 -20.18
N GLY A 10 9.90 -1.22 -19.22
CA GLY A 10 11.36 -1.29 -19.26
C GLY A 10 11.90 -2.44 -18.43
N ARG A 11 13.23 -2.48 -18.31
CA ARG A 11 13.96 -3.43 -17.46
C ARG A 11 14.70 -2.70 -16.37
N LEU A 12 14.64 -3.25 -15.15
CA LEU A 12 15.43 -2.74 -14.03
C LEU A 12 16.90 -3.11 -14.21
N LEU A 13 17.79 -2.11 -14.23
CA LEU A 13 19.23 -2.35 -14.15
C LEU A 13 19.68 -2.40 -12.70
N ARG A 14 19.27 -1.41 -11.88
CA ARG A 14 19.52 -1.41 -10.43
C ARG A 14 18.66 -0.41 -9.70
N ARG A 15 18.33 -0.69 -8.43
CA ARG A 15 17.80 0.28 -7.46
C ARG A 15 18.88 0.64 -6.45
N TYR A 16 19.04 1.93 -6.16
CA TYR A 16 20.07 2.42 -5.23
C TYR A 16 19.63 3.72 -4.54
N LYS A 17 20.29 4.04 -3.43
CA LYS A 17 19.97 5.21 -2.58
C LYS A 17 18.48 5.32 -2.23
N ARG A 18 17.77 4.18 -2.20
CA ARG A 18 16.32 4.00 -1.99
C ARG A 18 15.40 4.62 -3.07
N PHE A 19 15.74 5.80 -3.57
CA PHE A 19 14.87 6.64 -4.41
C PHE A 19 15.22 6.68 -5.88
N LEU A 20 16.28 5.98 -6.30
CA LEU A 20 16.77 5.96 -7.68
C LEU A 20 16.71 4.54 -8.23
N ALA A 21 16.25 4.42 -9.47
CA ALA A 21 16.34 3.20 -10.25
C ALA A 21 16.91 3.53 -11.63
N ASP A 22 18.00 2.87 -12.01
CA ASP A 22 18.50 2.90 -13.38
C ASP A 22 17.76 1.82 -14.15
N ILE A 23 17.28 2.17 -15.34
CA ILE A 23 16.42 1.33 -16.17
C ILE A 23 16.87 1.37 -17.62
N GLU A 24 16.46 0.37 -18.39
CA GLU A 24 16.54 0.36 -19.85
C GLU A 24 15.12 0.25 -20.41
N THR A 25 14.72 1.18 -21.27
CA THR A 25 13.40 1.16 -21.91
C THR A 25 13.33 0.10 -23.01
N ALA A 26 12.14 -0.20 -23.50
CA ALA A 26 11.96 -1.13 -24.63
C ALA A 26 12.71 -0.71 -25.92
N SER A 27 13.06 0.57 -26.08
CA SER A 27 13.83 1.09 -27.22
C SER A 27 15.35 1.06 -26.99
N GLY A 28 15.83 0.63 -25.82
CA GLY A 28 17.25 0.61 -25.45
C GLY A 28 17.76 1.92 -24.82
N GLU A 29 16.91 2.93 -24.63
CA GLU A 29 17.27 4.14 -23.89
C GLU A 29 17.54 3.79 -22.41
N GLN A 30 18.70 4.15 -21.89
CA GLN A 30 19.01 4.02 -20.45
C GLN A 30 18.77 5.34 -19.72
N MET A 31 18.09 5.26 -18.58
CA MET A 31 17.79 6.45 -17.77
C MET A 31 17.63 6.12 -16.29
N THR A 32 17.73 7.15 -15.45
CA THR A 32 17.41 7.06 -14.03
C THR A 32 16.02 7.61 -13.76
N ILE A 33 15.16 6.81 -13.14
CA ILE A 33 13.81 7.20 -12.72
C ILE A 33 13.67 7.21 -11.19
N HIS A 34 12.62 7.86 -10.70
CA HIS A 34 12.33 7.92 -9.27
C HIS A 34 11.72 6.61 -8.78
N CYS A 35 12.27 6.05 -7.70
CA CYS A 35 11.64 4.98 -6.92
C CYS A 35 10.86 5.60 -5.74
N ALA A 36 9.54 5.63 -5.83
CA ALA A 36 8.64 6.18 -4.81
C ALA A 36 8.33 5.18 -3.68
N ASN A 37 9.31 4.32 -3.34
CA ASN A 37 9.21 3.36 -2.25
C ASN A 37 10.45 3.47 -1.36
N THR A 38 10.25 3.83 -0.09
CA THR A 38 11.32 3.96 0.91
C THR A 38 11.62 2.65 1.63
N GLY A 39 10.75 1.66 1.51
CA GLY A 39 10.84 0.35 2.14
C GLY A 39 11.91 -0.55 1.54
N SER A 40 12.02 -1.76 2.07
CA SER A 40 13.00 -2.74 1.60
C SER A 40 12.70 -3.16 0.16
N MET A 41 11.42 -3.16 -0.24
CA MET A 41 10.94 -3.79 -1.48
C MET A 41 11.31 -5.27 -1.52
N LEU A 42 11.31 -5.91 -0.35
CA LEU A 42 11.60 -7.34 -0.22
C LEU A 42 10.65 -8.13 -1.12
N ASN A 43 11.24 -9.01 -1.93
CA ASN A 43 10.54 -9.84 -2.93
C ASN A 43 9.73 -9.05 -3.98
N CYS A 44 9.96 -7.75 -4.17
CA CYS A 44 9.23 -6.97 -5.16
C CYS A 44 9.98 -6.86 -6.51
N MET A 45 11.28 -7.13 -6.55
CA MET A 45 12.12 -6.92 -7.73
C MET A 45 13.34 -7.85 -7.75
N SER A 46 13.90 -8.05 -8.94
CA SER A 46 15.21 -8.66 -9.19
C SER A 46 15.91 -7.89 -10.31
N GLU A 47 17.23 -8.03 -10.41
CA GLU A 47 17.97 -7.46 -11.53
C GLU A 47 17.42 -7.99 -12.87
N GLY A 48 17.24 -7.10 -13.85
CA GLY A 48 16.70 -7.42 -15.17
C GLY A 48 15.18 -7.64 -15.22
N CYS A 49 14.46 -7.55 -14.09
CA CYS A 49 13.01 -7.76 -14.08
C CYS A 49 12.27 -6.70 -14.92
N ARG A 50 11.08 -7.06 -15.41
CA ARG A 50 10.21 -6.09 -16.08
C ARG A 50 9.67 -5.09 -15.07
N ILE A 51 9.59 -3.85 -15.51
CA ILE A 51 9.02 -2.76 -14.74
C ILE A 51 8.12 -1.92 -15.63
N TRP A 52 7.21 -1.19 -15.01
CA TRP A 52 6.40 -0.18 -15.68
C TRP A 52 6.54 1.15 -14.95
N PHE A 53 6.76 2.21 -15.73
CA PHE A 53 7.04 3.55 -15.21
C PHE A 53 6.18 4.60 -15.93
N SER A 54 5.87 5.67 -15.21
CA SER A 54 5.25 6.86 -15.78
C SER A 54 6.34 7.82 -16.23
N ARG A 55 6.28 8.29 -17.49
CA ARG A 55 7.16 9.35 -18.00
C ARG A 55 6.56 10.72 -17.72
N SER A 56 7.43 11.70 -17.48
CA SER A 56 7.05 13.08 -17.20
C SER A 56 7.88 14.03 -18.02
N ASN A 57 7.19 14.88 -18.79
CA ASN A 57 7.81 15.96 -19.57
C ASN A 57 7.88 17.28 -18.80
N ASP A 58 7.51 17.30 -17.50
CA ASP A 58 7.64 18.51 -16.67
C ASP A 58 9.11 18.92 -16.52
N PRO A 59 9.52 20.08 -17.07
CA PRO A 59 10.92 20.53 -17.04
C PRO A 59 11.42 20.85 -15.63
N LYS A 60 10.53 20.95 -14.62
CA LYS A 60 10.92 21.16 -13.21
C LYS A 60 11.38 19.87 -12.54
N ARG A 61 11.05 18.70 -13.11
CA ARG A 61 11.45 17.42 -12.52
C ARG A 61 12.90 17.09 -12.86
N LYS A 62 13.66 16.70 -11.83
CA LYS A 62 15.03 16.23 -11.98
C LYS A 62 15.13 14.85 -12.65
N LEU A 63 14.11 14.02 -12.48
CA LEU A 63 14.06 12.65 -13.02
C LEU A 63 12.90 12.55 -14.01
N PRO A 64 13.11 11.99 -15.21
CA PRO A 64 12.14 11.96 -16.31
C PRO A 64 10.98 10.99 -16.08
N GLY A 65 11.01 10.17 -15.02
CA GLY A 65 9.93 9.23 -14.75
C GLY A 65 9.84 8.78 -13.30
N SER A 66 8.77 8.06 -13.00
CA SER A 66 8.52 7.40 -11.71
C SER A 66 8.24 5.91 -11.94
N TRP A 67 8.91 5.05 -11.19
CA TRP A 67 8.65 3.61 -11.19
C TRP A 67 7.34 3.32 -10.47
N GLU A 68 6.38 2.72 -11.15
CA GLU A 68 5.02 2.46 -10.63
C GLU A 68 4.83 0.98 -10.29
N ILE A 69 5.08 0.08 -11.24
CA ILE A 69 4.83 -1.37 -11.11
C ILE A 69 6.13 -2.15 -11.36
N SER A 70 6.34 -3.21 -10.60
CA SER A 70 7.43 -4.16 -10.81
C SER A 70 6.87 -5.56 -11.04
N GLU A 71 7.51 -6.31 -11.92
CA GLU A 71 7.41 -7.76 -11.91
C GLU A 71 8.24 -8.30 -10.74
N THR A 72 7.61 -9.12 -9.89
CA THR A 72 8.27 -9.76 -8.76
C THR A 72 9.04 -11.00 -9.21
N PRO A 73 10.01 -11.50 -8.42
CA PRO A 73 10.67 -12.77 -8.72
C PRO A 73 9.72 -13.97 -8.85
N GLN A 74 8.49 -13.85 -8.33
CA GLN A 74 7.44 -14.87 -8.42
C GLN A 74 6.53 -14.70 -9.65
N GLY A 75 6.86 -13.78 -10.58
CA GLY A 75 6.08 -13.51 -11.78
C GLY A 75 4.76 -12.75 -11.52
N ARG A 76 4.64 -12.05 -10.38
CA ARG A 76 3.48 -11.22 -10.04
C ARG A 76 3.73 -9.76 -10.42
N LEU A 77 2.67 -8.98 -10.48
CA LEU A 77 2.75 -7.52 -10.59
C LEU A 77 2.57 -6.90 -9.20
N ALA A 78 3.50 -6.03 -8.81
CA ALA A 78 3.43 -5.27 -7.57
C ALA A 78 3.45 -3.77 -7.86
N CYS A 79 2.49 -3.00 -7.33
CA CYS A 79 2.57 -1.53 -7.35
C CYS A 79 3.57 -1.09 -6.28
N ILE A 80 4.80 -0.83 -6.70
CA ILE A 80 5.87 -0.45 -5.77
C ILE A 80 5.75 1.01 -5.37
N ASN A 81 5.06 1.86 -6.15
CA ASN A 81 4.77 3.24 -5.75
C ASN A 81 3.71 3.26 -4.64
N THR A 82 4.15 3.31 -3.38
CA THR A 82 3.25 3.22 -2.22
C THR A 82 2.37 4.46 -2.06
N ALA A 83 2.71 5.59 -2.69
CA ALA A 83 1.87 6.78 -2.68
C ALA A 83 0.52 6.58 -3.40
N ARG A 84 0.36 5.48 -4.15
CA ARG A 84 -0.91 5.11 -4.80
C ARG A 84 -1.95 4.55 -3.82
N ALA A 85 -1.53 3.97 -2.69
CA ALA A 85 -2.42 3.23 -1.80
C ALA A 85 -3.61 4.07 -1.30
N ASN A 86 -3.37 5.28 -0.81
CA ASN A 86 -4.45 6.14 -0.30
C ASN A 86 -5.42 6.54 -1.41
N ALA A 87 -4.93 6.88 -2.61
CA ALA A 87 -5.80 7.22 -3.74
C ALA A 87 -6.69 6.03 -4.14
N LEU A 88 -6.13 4.82 -4.21
CA LEU A 88 -6.86 3.60 -4.52
C LEU A 88 -7.93 3.28 -3.47
N VAL A 89 -7.59 3.42 -2.19
CA VAL A 89 -8.54 3.20 -1.09
C VAL A 89 -9.65 4.24 -1.13
N GLU A 90 -9.35 5.51 -1.39
CA GLU A 90 -10.39 6.52 -1.49
C GLU A 90 -11.33 6.31 -2.68
N GLU A 91 -10.81 5.95 -3.85
CA GLU A 91 -11.65 5.58 -4.99
C GLU A 91 -12.60 4.43 -4.61
N ALA A 92 -12.09 3.40 -3.94
CA ALA A 92 -12.88 2.26 -3.49
C ALA A 92 -13.92 2.63 -2.40
N LEU A 93 -13.56 3.51 -1.46
CA LEU A 93 -14.49 4.01 -0.43
C LEU A 93 -15.64 4.79 -1.06
N ARG A 94 -15.33 5.71 -1.97
CA ARG A 94 -16.34 6.54 -2.66
C ARG A 94 -17.23 5.72 -3.61
N ALA A 95 -16.67 4.68 -4.22
CA ALA A 95 -17.42 3.76 -5.07
C ALA A 95 -18.29 2.77 -4.28
N GLY A 96 -18.21 2.77 -2.94
CA GLY A 96 -18.93 1.81 -2.09
C GLY A 96 -18.43 0.37 -2.19
N LEU A 97 -17.23 0.15 -2.77
CA LEU A 97 -16.64 -1.18 -2.90
C LEU A 97 -16.28 -1.76 -1.53
N ILE A 98 -15.79 -0.92 -0.62
CA ILE A 98 -15.49 -1.32 0.76
C ILE A 98 -16.78 -1.24 1.58
N SER A 99 -17.62 -2.26 1.42
CA SER A 99 -18.99 -2.29 1.96
C SER A 99 -19.05 -2.11 3.49
N GLU A 100 -18.03 -2.56 4.23
CA GLU A 100 -17.92 -2.41 5.68
C GLU A 100 -17.83 -0.95 6.12
N LEU A 101 -17.39 -0.08 5.22
CA LEU A 101 -17.20 1.36 5.43
C LEU A 101 -18.15 2.18 4.55
N ALA A 102 -19.21 1.59 4.00
CA ALA A 102 -20.22 2.33 3.25
C ALA A 102 -21.11 3.18 4.18
N GLY A 103 -21.73 4.23 3.63
CA GLY A 103 -22.72 5.05 4.34
C GLY A 103 -22.18 6.29 5.08
N PHE A 104 -20.88 6.60 4.95
CA PHE A 104 -20.33 7.85 5.48
C PHE A 104 -20.89 9.06 4.72
N THR A 105 -21.08 10.18 5.42
CA THR A 105 -21.56 11.45 4.85
C THR A 105 -20.42 12.36 4.42
N ALA A 106 -19.21 12.17 4.96
CA ALA A 106 -18.02 12.91 4.58
C ALA A 106 -16.74 12.09 4.74
N LEU A 107 -15.74 12.39 3.91
CA LEU A 107 -14.40 11.81 3.97
C LEU A 107 -13.38 12.95 4.07
N LYS A 108 -12.51 12.90 5.08
CA LYS A 108 -11.40 13.83 5.31
C LYS A 108 -10.08 13.05 5.28
N ARG A 109 -9.05 13.64 4.68
CA ARG A 109 -7.69 13.07 4.62
C ARG A 109 -6.79 13.62 5.73
N GLU A 110 -5.76 12.86 6.11
CA GLU A 110 -4.65 13.33 6.95
C GLU A 110 -5.09 13.97 8.28
N VAL A 111 -6.08 13.35 8.93
CA VAL A 111 -6.69 13.91 10.14
C VAL A 111 -5.90 13.49 11.36
N ALA A 112 -5.43 14.47 12.14
CA ALA A 112 -4.75 14.22 13.40
C ALA A 112 -5.66 13.49 14.40
N TYR A 113 -5.10 12.50 15.09
CA TYR A 113 -5.77 11.71 16.11
C TYR A 113 -4.76 11.21 17.16
N GLY A 114 -5.30 10.64 18.24
CA GLY A 114 -4.49 10.07 19.30
C GLY A 114 -3.77 11.13 20.14
N VAL A 115 -2.97 10.65 21.08
CA VAL A 115 -2.22 11.50 22.02
C VAL A 115 -0.79 11.75 21.56
N GLU A 116 -0.29 10.99 20.58
CA GLU A 116 1.08 11.09 20.08
C GLU A 116 1.15 11.78 18.71
N ASN A 117 0.13 12.58 18.36
CA ASN A 117 0.02 13.35 17.11
C ASN A 117 0.15 12.51 15.82
N SER A 118 -0.36 11.28 15.81
CA SER A 118 -0.50 10.55 14.55
C SER A 118 -1.60 11.15 13.68
N ARG A 119 -1.52 10.85 12.38
CA ARG A 119 -2.50 11.28 11.39
C ARG A 119 -3.05 10.04 10.72
N ALA A 120 -4.36 9.91 10.74
CA ALA A 120 -5.04 8.83 10.04
C ALA A 120 -5.11 9.22 8.58
N ASP A 121 -4.92 8.25 7.70
CA ASP A 121 -5.05 8.46 6.26
C ASP A 121 -6.46 8.99 5.93
N PHE A 122 -7.49 8.43 6.57
CA PHE A 122 -8.86 8.90 6.44
C PHE A 122 -9.61 9.02 7.76
N ARG A 123 -10.49 10.01 7.83
CA ARG A 123 -11.62 10.07 8.76
C ARG A 123 -12.91 10.07 7.95
N LEU A 124 -13.76 9.09 8.23
CA LEU A 124 -15.10 8.94 7.66
C LEU A 124 -16.11 9.41 8.71
N ASP A 125 -16.97 10.36 8.37
CA ASP A 125 -18.01 10.85 9.28
C ASP A 125 -19.33 10.10 9.05
N TYR A 126 -19.94 9.58 10.11
CA TYR A 126 -21.27 8.96 10.12
C TYR A 126 -22.19 9.67 11.14
N PRO A 127 -23.51 9.48 11.06
CA PRO A 127 -24.44 9.98 12.09
C PRO A 127 -24.11 9.51 13.51
N GLU A 128 -23.62 8.28 13.66
CA GLU A 128 -23.32 7.63 14.95
C GLU A 128 -21.94 7.99 15.50
N GLY A 129 -21.07 8.60 14.69
CA GLY A 129 -19.71 8.98 15.06
C GLY A 129 -18.70 8.76 13.93
N PRO A 130 -17.46 9.25 14.09
CA PRO A 130 -16.43 9.07 13.08
C PRO A 130 -15.82 7.66 13.11
N ALA A 131 -15.36 7.21 11.93
CA ALA A 131 -14.42 6.10 11.82
C ALA A 131 -13.06 6.62 11.34
N TYR A 132 -11.98 6.21 12.01
CA TYR A 132 -10.61 6.51 11.59
C TYR A 132 -10.03 5.30 10.85
N VAL A 133 -9.52 5.52 9.65
CA VAL A 133 -8.97 4.48 8.78
C VAL A 133 -7.50 4.77 8.54
N GLU A 134 -6.67 3.80 8.90
CA GLU A 134 -5.25 3.76 8.58
C GLU A 134 -5.05 2.78 7.41
N VAL A 135 -4.28 3.17 6.41
CA VAL A 135 -3.96 2.37 5.23
C VAL A 135 -2.54 1.84 5.32
N LYS A 136 -2.33 0.57 4.97
CA LYS A 136 -1.00 -0.02 4.76
C LYS A 136 -0.91 -0.56 3.34
N SER A 137 0.12 -0.13 2.62
CA SER A 137 0.47 -0.70 1.32
C SER A 137 1.15 -2.05 1.54
N VAL A 138 0.63 -3.10 0.90
CA VAL A 138 1.14 -4.47 1.02
C VAL A 138 1.61 -4.97 -0.35
N THR A 139 2.91 -5.28 -0.44
CA THR A 139 3.55 -5.81 -1.65
C THR A 139 4.47 -7.00 -1.40
N LEU A 140 4.69 -7.39 -0.13
CA LEU A 140 5.52 -8.54 0.22
C LEU A 140 4.74 -9.83 -0.06
N GLY A 141 5.21 -10.58 -1.05
CA GLY A 141 4.76 -11.93 -1.35
C GLY A 141 5.89 -12.94 -1.22
N PHE A 142 5.50 -14.21 -1.16
CA PHE A 142 6.42 -15.35 -1.09
C PHE A 142 6.20 -16.27 -2.27
N ASP A 143 7.27 -17.01 -2.62
CA ASP A 143 7.19 -18.05 -3.63
C ASP A 143 6.24 -19.18 -3.20
N GLY A 144 5.49 -19.73 -4.14
CA GLY A 144 4.50 -20.80 -3.90
C GLY A 144 3.31 -20.45 -2.98
N SER A 145 3.15 -19.19 -2.54
CA SER A 145 2.08 -18.77 -1.61
C SER A 145 1.26 -17.61 -2.16
N ASP A 146 -0.06 -17.71 -2.09
CA ASP A 146 -1.01 -16.63 -2.41
C ASP A 146 -1.38 -15.76 -1.19
N VAL A 147 -0.60 -15.88 -0.12
CA VAL A 147 -0.72 -15.07 1.10
C VAL A 147 0.37 -14.01 1.10
N ALA A 148 -0.04 -12.74 1.06
CA ALA A 148 0.86 -11.61 1.25
C ALA A 148 1.11 -11.34 2.74
N ALA A 149 2.16 -10.58 3.05
CA ALA A 149 2.43 -10.20 4.43
C ALA A 149 2.80 -8.72 4.59
N PHE A 150 2.61 -8.21 5.80
CA PHE A 150 3.07 -6.88 6.18
C PHE A 150 3.63 -6.92 7.61
N PRO A 151 4.75 -6.24 7.91
CA PRO A 151 5.54 -5.38 7.02
C PRO A 151 6.64 -6.14 6.24
N ASP A 152 7.33 -5.43 5.34
CA ASP A 152 8.52 -5.93 4.60
C ASP A 152 9.87 -5.57 5.26
N ALA A 153 9.82 -4.85 6.38
CA ALA A 153 10.92 -4.51 7.27
C ALA A 153 10.36 -4.08 8.63
N VAL A 154 11.18 -4.07 9.68
CA VAL A 154 10.78 -3.58 11.01
C VAL A 154 10.22 -2.15 10.93
N THR A 155 9.03 -1.92 11.52
CA THR A 155 8.26 -0.68 11.43
C THR A 155 7.78 -0.18 12.79
N GLN A 156 8.65 0.56 13.47
CA GLN A 156 8.29 1.24 14.74
C GLN A 156 7.08 2.20 14.57
N ARG A 157 6.98 2.86 13.41
CA ARG A 157 5.85 3.74 13.10
C ARG A 157 4.54 2.95 12.95
N GLY A 158 4.57 1.80 12.29
CA GLY A 158 3.39 0.93 12.17
C GLY A 158 2.90 0.44 13.53
N ALA A 159 3.81 0.00 14.40
CA ALA A 159 3.48 -0.42 15.76
C ALA A 159 2.89 0.75 16.60
N LYS A 160 3.45 1.96 16.50
CA LYS A 160 2.90 3.17 17.13
C LYS A 160 1.46 3.44 16.67
N HIS A 161 1.20 3.42 15.36
CA HIS A 161 -0.13 3.70 14.83
C HIS A 161 -1.15 2.67 15.33
N LEU A 162 -0.80 1.38 15.40
CA LEU A 162 -1.66 0.34 15.97
C LEU A 162 -2.03 0.62 17.43
N ARG A 163 -1.06 1.05 18.25
CA ARG A 163 -1.30 1.44 19.65
C ARG A 163 -2.31 2.60 19.76
N GLU A 164 -2.20 3.60 18.89
CA GLU A 164 -3.14 4.74 18.90
C GLU A 164 -4.52 4.39 18.37
N LEU A 165 -4.63 3.53 17.34
CA LEU A 165 -5.92 2.99 16.90
C LEU A 165 -6.59 2.18 18.00
N ALA A 166 -5.83 1.36 18.73
CA ALA A 166 -6.31 0.58 19.86
C ALA A 166 -6.79 1.47 21.01
N ALA A 167 -6.11 2.59 21.28
CA ALA A 167 -6.53 3.55 22.30
C ALA A 167 -7.88 4.21 21.94
N LEU A 168 -8.07 4.59 20.67
CA LEU A 168 -9.35 5.10 20.17
C LEU A 168 -10.47 4.05 20.22
N ALA A 169 -10.17 2.81 19.81
CA ALA A 169 -11.14 1.71 19.86
C ALA A 169 -11.64 1.45 21.29
N ARG A 170 -10.73 1.44 22.28
CA ARG A 170 -11.09 1.33 23.70
C ARG A 170 -11.95 2.50 24.20
N ALA A 171 -11.81 3.68 23.59
CA ALA A 171 -12.63 4.84 23.90
C ALA A 171 -13.98 4.83 23.16
N GLY A 172 -14.32 3.75 22.44
CA GLY A 172 -15.57 3.59 21.70
C GLY A 172 -15.59 4.27 20.32
N VAL A 173 -14.45 4.78 19.85
CA VAL A 173 -14.34 5.36 18.50
C VAL A 173 -14.01 4.25 17.51
N ARG A 174 -14.78 4.15 16.43
CA ARG A 174 -14.54 3.15 15.38
C ARG A 174 -13.19 3.38 14.71
N THR A 175 -12.35 2.36 14.67
CA THR A 175 -11.04 2.43 14.01
C THR A 175 -10.77 1.21 13.15
N VAL A 176 -10.13 1.44 12.01
CA VAL A 176 -9.88 0.43 10.98
C VAL A 176 -8.44 0.49 10.54
N GLN A 177 -7.78 -0.67 10.53
CA GLN A 177 -6.54 -0.90 9.79
C GLN A 177 -6.89 -1.57 8.45
N LEU A 178 -6.66 -0.89 7.34
CA LEU A 178 -6.95 -1.37 5.99
C LEU A 178 -5.66 -1.68 5.22
N TYR A 179 -5.46 -2.95 4.86
CA TYR A 179 -4.40 -3.37 3.95
C TYR A 179 -4.81 -3.17 2.49
N CYS A 180 -4.15 -2.23 1.81
CA CYS A 180 -4.21 -2.07 0.36
C CYS A 180 -3.19 -3.03 -0.26
N VAL A 181 -3.67 -4.20 -0.70
CA VAL A 181 -2.82 -5.26 -1.26
C VAL A 181 -2.66 -5.04 -2.75
N SER A 182 -1.58 -4.33 -3.09
CA SER A 182 -1.23 -3.99 -4.47
C SER A 182 -0.22 -4.99 -5.06
N LEU A 183 -0.50 -6.28 -4.88
CA LEU A 183 0.25 -7.42 -5.40
C LEU A 183 -0.73 -8.40 -6.05
N SER A 184 -0.52 -8.73 -7.33
CA SER A 184 -1.44 -9.60 -8.06
C SER A 184 -1.41 -11.05 -7.56
N GLY A 185 -2.53 -11.77 -7.75
CA GLY A 185 -2.63 -13.19 -7.39
C GLY A 185 -2.76 -13.49 -5.90
N ILE A 186 -2.97 -12.48 -5.05
CA ILE A 186 -3.12 -12.67 -3.60
C ILE A 186 -4.58 -12.94 -3.22
N ARG A 187 -4.77 -13.85 -2.26
CA ARG A 187 -6.07 -14.24 -1.66
C ARG A 187 -6.19 -13.86 -0.19
N ALA A 188 -5.08 -13.76 0.53
CA ALA A 188 -5.07 -13.41 1.95
C ALA A 188 -3.86 -12.54 2.33
N VAL A 189 -3.95 -11.88 3.49
CA VAL A 189 -2.84 -11.15 4.10
C VAL A 189 -2.66 -11.56 5.56
N ARG A 190 -1.41 -11.60 6.02
CA ARG A 190 -1.05 -11.83 7.42
C ARG A 190 -0.04 -10.79 7.94
N ALA A 191 0.14 -10.73 9.25
CA ALA A 191 1.31 -10.07 9.81
C ALA A 191 2.58 -10.90 9.53
N ALA A 192 3.67 -10.23 9.16
CA ALA A 192 5.00 -10.83 9.02
C ALA A 192 5.70 -10.88 10.38
N GLU A 193 5.27 -11.77 11.27
CA GLU A 193 5.84 -11.94 12.61
C GLU A 193 7.33 -12.29 12.57
N GLU A 194 7.77 -13.00 11.54
CA GLU A 194 9.17 -13.32 11.28
C GLU A 194 10.03 -12.09 10.90
N ILE A 195 9.40 -10.99 10.47
CA ILE A 195 10.07 -9.73 10.10
C ILE A 195 9.94 -8.71 11.23
N ASP A 196 8.74 -8.53 11.78
CA ASP A 196 8.46 -7.60 12.87
C ASP A 196 7.49 -8.21 13.89
N PRO A 197 8.00 -8.92 14.91
CA PRO A 197 7.17 -9.50 15.96
C PRO A 197 6.50 -8.43 16.83
N THR A 198 7.06 -7.21 16.90
CA THR A 198 6.45 -6.10 17.64
C THR A 198 5.19 -5.61 16.93
N TYR A 199 5.25 -5.46 15.60
CA TYR A 199 4.07 -5.14 14.80
C TYR A 199 3.00 -6.24 14.90
N ALA A 200 3.39 -7.52 14.79
CA ALA A 200 2.45 -8.63 14.90
C ALA A 200 1.74 -8.67 16.25
N ALA A 201 2.48 -8.50 17.35
CA ALA A 201 1.90 -8.39 18.70
C ALA A 201 0.97 -7.16 18.81
N GLY A 202 1.41 -6.00 18.34
CA GLY A 202 0.59 -4.78 18.34
C GLY A 202 -0.70 -4.92 17.52
N LEU A 203 -0.68 -5.71 16.44
CA LEU A 203 -1.87 -5.96 15.62
C LEU A 203 -2.86 -6.85 16.39
N ARG A 204 -2.39 -7.90 17.06
CA ARG A 204 -3.22 -8.75 17.92
C ARG A 204 -3.87 -7.93 19.04
N ASP A 205 -3.09 -7.08 19.71
CA ASP A 205 -3.59 -6.19 20.76
C ASP A 205 -4.62 -5.18 20.24
N ALA A 206 -4.37 -4.60 19.05
CA ALA A 206 -5.30 -3.70 18.39
C ALA A 206 -6.62 -4.39 18.07
N LYS A 207 -6.59 -5.61 17.51
CA LYS A 207 -7.78 -6.41 17.25
C LYS A 207 -8.56 -6.71 18.53
N ALA A 208 -7.86 -7.12 19.59
CA ALA A 208 -8.49 -7.37 20.90
C ALA A 208 -9.13 -6.12 21.50
N ALA A 209 -8.58 -4.93 21.19
CA ALA A 209 -9.12 -3.63 21.59
C ALA A 209 -10.33 -3.15 20.76
N GLY A 210 -10.69 -3.87 19.69
CA GLY A 210 -11.83 -3.52 18.82
C GLY A 210 -11.46 -2.83 17.51
N VAL A 211 -10.17 -2.78 17.14
CA VAL A 211 -9.76 -2.28 15.82
C VAL A 211 -10.18 -3.28 14.74
N GLU A 212 -10.96 -2.83 13.77
CA GLU A 212 -11.31 -3.63 12.59
C GLU A 212 -10.10 -3.77 11.68
N VAL A 213 -9.86 -4.97 11.14
CA VAL A 213 -8.75 -5.20 10.20
C VAL A 213 -9.32 -5.72 8.89
N LEU A 214 -9.15 -4.94 7.84
CA LEU A 214 -9.65 -5.19 6.49
C LEU A 214 -8.49 -5.35 5.52
N ALA A 215 -8.72 -6.08 4.43
CA ALA A 215 -7.77 -6.20 3.33
C ALA A 215 -8.52 -6.20 2.01
N TYR A 216 -8.02 -5.41 1.06
CA TYR A 216 -8.56 -5.35 -0.30
C TYR A 216 -7.45 -5.51 -1.32
N GLY A 217 -7.70 -6.39 -2.29
CA GLY A 217 -6.77 -6.73 -3.36
C GLY A 217 -6.98 -5.86 -4.59
N ALA A 218 -5.86 -5.46 -5.21
CA ALA A 218 -5.84 -4.72 -6.46
C ALA A 218 -5.70 -5.63 -7.68
N GLU A 219 -6.32 -5.23 -8.79
CA GLU A 219 -5.91 -5.61 -10.14
C GLU A 219 -4.97 -4.54 -10.70
N LEU A 220 -3.93 -4.99 -11.39
CA LEU A 220 -2.84 -4.16 -11.88
C LEU A 220 -2.59 -4.44 -13.36
N SER A 221 -2.44 -3.39 -14.14
CA SER A 221 -1.98 -3.45 -15.52
C SER A 221 -1.23 -2.15 -15.89
N PRO A 222 -0.56 -2.09 -17.05
CA PRO A 222 0.05 -0.85 -17.54
C PRO A 222 -0.96 0.30 -17.74
N GLU A 223 -2.24 -0.02 -17.91
CA GLU A 223 -3.32 0.96 -18.11
C GLU A 223 -3.92 1.49 -16.80
N GLY A 224 -3.77 0.78 -15.69
CA GLY A 224 -4.32 1.23 -14.42
C GLY A 224 -4.17 0.24 -13.26
N ILE A 225 -4.56 0.73 -12.08
CA ILE A 225 -4.64 -0.06 -10.86
C ILE A 225 -5.99 0.20 -10.23
N THR A 226 -6.69 -0.84 -9.78
CA THR A 226 -7.96 -0.67 -9.07
C THR A 226 -8.10 -1.71 -7.98
N LEU A 227 -8.62 -1.32 -6.81
CA LEU A 227 -9.09 -2.29 -5.82
C LEU A 227 -10.35 -2.96 -6.38
N VAL A 228 -10.47 -4.28 -6.20
CA VAL A 228 -11.58 -5.05 -6.80
C VAL A 228 -12.28 -5.98 -5.82
N ARG A 229 -11.60 -6.44 -4.76
CA ARG A 229 -12.18 -7.47 -3.88
C ARG A 229 -11.62 -7.42 -2.48
N ARG A 230 -12.44 -7.84 -1.52
CA ARG A 230 -12.01 -8.17 -0.16
C ARG A 230 -11.10 -9.41 -0.20
N LEU A 231 -10.07 -9.39 0.64
CA LEU A 231 -9.18 -10.51 0.90
C LEU A 231 -9.35 -11.00 2.33
N GLU A 232 -8.95 -12.24 2.59
CA GLU A 232 -8.91 -12.79 3.94
C GLU A 232 -7.78 -12.14 4.75
N VAL A 233 -8.02 -11.88 6.04
CA VAL A 233 -6.99 -11.44 6.98
C VAL A 233 -6.73 -12.59 7.95
N LEU A 234 -5.57 -13.22 7.82
CA LEU A 234 -5.16 -14.32 8.69
C LEU A 234 -4.65 -13.76 10.01
N THR A 235 -5.10 -14.36 11.11
CA THR A 235 -4.74 -14.03 12.49
C THR A 235 -3.72 -14.98 13.08
#